data_AF-A0A1B1PZA5-F1
#
_entry.id   AF-A0A1B1PZA5-F1
#
_cell.length_a   1.000
_cell.length_b   1.000
_cell.length_c   1.000
_cell.angle_alpha   90.00
_cell.angle_beta   90.00
_cell.angle_gamma   90.00
#
_symmetry.space_group_name_H-M   'P 1'
#
loop_
_entity.id
_entity.type
_entity.pdbx_description
1 polymer ?
#
loop_
_entity_poly.entity_id
_entity_poly.type
_entity_poly.pdbx_seq_one_letter_code
_entity_poly.pdbx_strand_id
1 'polypeptide(L)'
;MKPLKQVAQAYLAVREGDGKLQAGEPEGAARAFRRAMELTRTIPEEEVFEHDGFDAMCLAGLAEALASLGEYPAALDAADGALRYFGRRGELHQDEGKRWIAAVLARGLALARSEQAQDALKAFETAREMISERKGELPGKEDMLVMIEENIGLLRRTMPDEPAGRKGWWEFWS
;
A
#
# COMPACT_ATOMS: atom_id res chain seq x y z
N MET A 1 -26.33 -20.94 8.70
CA MET A 1 -25.70 -20.19 7.58
C MET A 1 -25.46 -18.71 7.91
N LYS A 2 -25.16 -18.32 9.16
CA LYS A 2 -24.71 -16.95 9.42
C LYS A 2 -23.36 -16.68 8.70
N PRO A 3 -22.31 -17.51 8.86
CA PRO A 3 -20.94 -17.23 8.39
C PRO A 3 -20.83 -16.85 6.91
N LEU A 4 -21.49 -17.59 6.02
CA LEU A 4 -21.49 -17.30 4.58
C LEU A 4 -22.05 -15.91 4.24
N LYS A 5 -23.00 -15.41 5.03
CA LYS A 5 -23.55 -14.06 4.86
C LYS A 5 -22.51 -13.00 5.22
N GLN A 6 -21.78 -13.16 6.32
CA GLN A 6 -20.75 -12.18 6.70
C GLN A 6 -19.59 -12.17 5.73
N VAL A 7 -19.15 -13.34 5.26
CA VAL A 7 -18.14 -13.45 4.20
C VAL A 7 -18.61 -12.68 2.96
N ALA A 8 -19.82 -12.97 2.47
CA ALA A 8 -20.36 -12.29 1.29
C ALA A 8 -20.47 -10.76 1.49
N GLN A 9 -20.92 -10.31 2.66
CA GLN A 9 -21.02 -8.90 2.99
C GLN A 9 -19.65 -8.22 3.04
N ALA A 10 -18.62 -8.89 3.56
CA ALA A 10 -17.27 -8.36 3.63
C ALA A 10 -16.69 -8.16 2.22
N TYR A 11 -16.81 -9.14 1.33
CA TYR A 11 -16.36 -9.01 -0.07
C TYR A 11 -17.16 -7.95 -0.84
N LEU A 12 -18.46 -7.80 -0.58
CA LEU A 12 -19.25 -6.71 -1.17
C LEU A 12 -18.76 -5.34 -0.70
N ALA A 13 -18.38 -5.20 0.57
CA ALA A 13 -17.79 -3.97 1.09
C ALA A 13 -16.41 -3.67 0.49
N VAL A 14 -15.57 -4.69 0.24
CA VAL A 14 -14.30 -4.52 -0.50
C VAL A 14 -14.57 -3.99 -1.91
N ARG A 15 -15.52 -4.61 -2.64
CA ARG A 15 -15.88 -4.17 -3.99
C ARG A 15 -16.46 -2.76 -4.02
N GLU A 16 -17.26 -2.40 -3.01
CA GLU A 16 -17.73 -1.01 -2.82
C GLU A 16 -16.54 -0.05 -2.65
N GLY A 17 -15.57 -0.42 -1.82
CA GLY A 17 -14.34 0.35 -1.62
C GLY A 17 -13.57 0.58 -2.92
N ASP A 18 -13.41 -0.47 -3.73
CA ASP A 18 -12.74 -0.37 -5.04
C ASP A 18 -13.50 0.53 -6.01
N GLY A 19 -14.82 0.38 -6.09
CA GLY A 19 -15.66 1.25 -6.92
C GLY A 19 -15.56 2.72 -6.50
N LYS A 20 -15.44 2.98 -5.19
CA LYS A 20 -15.27 4.33 -4.65
C LYS A 20 -13.90 4.92 -4.95
N LEU A 21 -12.81 4.14 -4.88
CA LEU A 21 -11.49 4.58 -5.33
C LEU A 21 -11.51 4.95 -6.81
N GLN A 22 -12.09 4.10 -7.66
CA GLN A 22 -12.22 4.36 -9.10
C GLN A 22 -13.07 5.61 -9.41
N ALA A 23 -14.07 5.92 -8.57
CA ALA A 23 -14.91 7.10 -8.70
C ALA A 23 -14.27 8.38 -8.11
N GLY A 24 -13.07 8.30 -7.53
CA GLY A 24 -12.44 9.44 -6.86
C GLY A 24 -13.13 9.84 -5.55
N GLU A 25 -13.73 8.88 -4.84
CA GLU A 25 -14.41 9.07 -3.55
C GLU A 25 -13.64 8.39 -2.38
N PRO A 26 -12.43 8.88 -2.02
CA PRO A 26 -11.55 8.19 -1.08
C PRO A 26 -12.13 8.08 0.34
N GLU A 27 -12.93 9.04 0.82
CA GLU A 27 -13.60 8.92 2.13
C GLU A 27 -14.61 7.77 2.14
N GLY A 28 -15.34 7.59 1.04
CA GLY A 28 -16.27 6.48 0.85
C GLY A 28 -15.52 5.14 0.83
N ALA A 29 -14.41 5.09 0.09
CA ALA A 29 -13.56 3.91 0.02
C ALA A 29 -13.00 3.51 1.39
N ALA A 30 -12.42 4.46 2.14
CA ALA A 30 -11.87 4.22 3.45
C ALA A 30 -12.91 3.67 4.44
N ARG A 31 -14.15 4.17 4.39
CA ARG A 31 -15.26 3.63 5.19
C ARG A 31 -15.61 2.19 4.80
N ALA A 32 -15.66 1.90 3.50
CA ALA A 32 -16.00 0.58 2.99
C ALA A 32 -14.95 -0.49 3.37
N PHE A 33 -13.65 -0.19 3.27
CA PHE A 33 -12.60 -1.13 3.68
C PHE A 33 -12.58 -1.38 5.18
N ARG A 34 -12.79 -0.35 6.01
CA ARG A 34 -12.93 -0.53 7.47
C ARG A 34 -14.12 -1.43 7.81
N ARG A 35 -15.26 -1.18 7.17
CA ARG A 35 -16.48 -1.99 7.31
C ARG A 35 -16.24 -3.46 6.91
N ALA A 36 -15.47 -3.70 5.84
CA ALA A 36 -15.14 -5.06 5.42
C ALA A 36 -14.41 -5.84 6.53
N MET A 37 -13.39 -5.23 7.15
CA MET A 37 -12.65 -5.83 8.28
C MET A 37 -13.53 -5.98 9.54
N GLU A 38 -14.45 -5.04 9.79
CA GLU A 38 -15.40 -5.17 10.90
C GLU A 38 -16.35 -6.37 10.70
N LEU A 39 -16.78 -6.62 9.47
CA LEU A 39 -17.65 -7.75 9.14
C LEU A 39 -16.94 -9.09 9.34
N THR A 40 -15.67 -9.22 8.92
CA THR A 40 -14.92 -10.46 9.09
C THR A 40 -14.66 -10.79 10.55
N ARG A 41 -14.49 -9.79 11.42
CA ARG A 41 -14.38 -10.00 12.88
C ARG A 41 -15.62 -10.62 13.53
N THR A 42 -16.75 -10.66 12.83
CA THR A 42 -17.98 -11.32 13.31
C THR A 42 -18.15 -12.75 12.79
N ILE A 43 -17.20 -13.23 11.98
CA ILE A 43 -17.13 -14.64 11.56
C ILE A 43 -16.63 -15.45 12.75
N PRO A 44 -17.32 -16.54 13.14
CA PRO A 44 -16.87 -17.42 14.22
C PRO A 44 -15.50 -18.04 13.93
N GLU A 45 -14.68 -18.25 14.97
CA GLU A 45 -13.31 -18.80 14.84
C GLU A 45 -13.29 -20.24 14.29
N GLU A 46 -14.37 -21.00 14.49
CA GLU A 46 -14.52 -22.36 13.96
C GLU A 46 -14.76 -22.40 12.44
N GLU A 47 -15.05 -21.27 11.80
CA GLU A 47 -15.27 -21.19 10.37
C GLU A 47 -13.95 -21.01 9.62
N VAL A 48 -13.80 -21.74 8.52
CA VAL A 48 -12.60 -21.66 7.69
C VAL A 48 -12.65 -20.36 6.89
N PHE A 49 -11.97 -19.33 7.40
CA PHE A 49 -11.80 -18.05 6.73
C PHE A 49 -10.36 -17.55 6.87
N GLU A 50 -9.77 -17.09 5.77
CA GLU A 50 -8.41 -16.58 5.75
C GLU A 50 -8.45 -15.09 6.15
N HIS A 51 -8.36 -14.84 7.46
CA HIS A 51 -8.47 -13.49 8.02
C HIS A 51 -7.29 -12.60 7.64
N ASP A 52 -6.07 -13.12 7.69
CA ASP A 52 -4.85 -12.32 7.55
C ASP A 52 -4.71 -11.70 6.16
N GLY A 53 -4.91 -12.49 5.10
CA GLY A 53 -4.87 -12.00 3.73
C GLY A 53 -6.10 -11.17 3.36
N PHE A 54 -7.28 -11.48 3.92
CA PHE A 54 -8.44 -10.60 3.77
C PHE A 54 -8.19 -9.21 4.37
N ASP A 55 -7.68 -9.16 5.59
CA ASP A 55 -7.32 -7.90 6.26
C ASP A 55 -6.20 -7.20 5.49
N ALA A 56 -5.20 -7.91 4.95
CA ALA A 56 -4.16 -7.33 4.12
C ALA A 56 -4.71 -6.67 2.84
N MET A 57 -5.65 -7.31 2.16
CA MET A 57 -6.33 -6.71 0.99
C MET A 57 -7.09 -5.43 1.37
N CYS A 58 -7.81 -5.45 2.50
CA CYS A 58 -8.56 -4.29 2.98
C CYS A 58 -7.62 -3.15 3.42
N LEU A 59 -6.54 -3.48 4.11
CA LEU A 59 -5.53 -2.53 4.56
C LEU A 59 -4.81 -1.87 3.38
N ALA A 60 -4.52 -2.59 2.31
CA ALA A 60 -3.96 -2.02 1.10
C ALA A 60 -4.89 -0.99 0.45
N GLY A 61 -6.17 -1.33 0.27
CA GLY A 61 -7.17 -0.38 -0.25
C GLY A 61 -7.41 0.81 0.68
N LEU A 62 -7.40 0.58 1.99
CA LEU A 62 -7.50 1.63 2.99
C LEU A 62 -6.29 2.58 2.93
N ALA A 63 -5.07 2.04 2.78
CA ALA A 63 -3.85 2.84 2.67
C ALA A 63 -3.90 3.77 1.45
N GLU A 64 -4.34 3.25 0.30
CA GLU A 64 -4.54 4.03 -0.92
C GLU A 64 -5.54 5.17 -0.69
N ALA A 65 -6.71 4.86 -0.13
CA ALA A 65 -7.73 5.86 0.18
C ALA A 65 -7.21 6.96 1.13
N LEU A 66 -6.50 6.58 2.19
CA LEU A 66 -5.94 7.52 3.16
C LEU A 66 -4.82 8.38 2.55
N ALA A 67 -3.99 7.81 1.67
CA ALA A 67 -2.97 8.56 0.95
C ALA A 67 -3.61 9.62 0.03
N SER A 68 -4.71 9.29 -0.66
CA SER A 68 -5.49 10.24 -1.47
C SER A 68 -6.11 11.37 -0.64
N LEU A 69 -6.44 11.11 0.63
CA LEU A 69 -6.93 12.12 1.59
C LEU A 69 -5.81 12.97 2.21
N GLY A 70 -4.54 12.63 1.97
CA GLY A 70 -3.41 13.26 2.65
C GLY A 70 -3.24 12.85 4.12
N GLU A 71 -3.95 11.81 4.57
CA GLU A 71 -3.82 11.24 5.92
C GLU A 71 -2.59 10.32 6.01
N TYR A 72 -1.41 10.85 5.70
CA TYR A 72 -0.19 10.08 5.48
C TYR A 72 0.24 9.19 6.65
N PRO A 73 0.17 9.61 7.93
CA PRO A 73 0.50 8.70 9.04
C PRO A 73 -0.41 7.47 9.09
N ALA A 74 -1.72 7.66 8.92
CA ALA A 74 -2.68 6.55 8.91
C ALA A 74 -2.54 5.68 7.65
N ALA A 75 -2.21 6.28 6.51
CA ALA A 75 -1.90 5.55 5.28
C ALA A 75 -0.66 4.66 5.45
N LEU A 76 0.39 5.17 6.11
CA LEU A 76 1.59 4.40 6.39
C LEU A 76 1.31 3.20 7.29
N ASP A 77 0.56 3.41 8.38
CA ASP A 77 0.18 2.34 9.30
C ASP A 77 -0.61 1.23 8.60
N ALA A 78 -1.57 1.61 7.73
CA ALA A 78 -2.36 0.67 6.95
C ALA A 78 -1.49 -0.07 5.93
N ALA A 79 -0.61 0.64 5.21
CA ALA A 79 0.29 0.04 4.23
C ALA A 79 1.25 -0.96 4.88
N ASP A 80 1.89 -0.60 5.98
CA ASP A 80 2.77 -1.51 6.73
C ASP A 80 2.00 -2.72 7.27
N GLY A 81 0.73 -2.53 7.65
CA GLY A 81 -0.18 -3.61 7.98
C GLY A 81 -0.36 -4.64 6.86
N ALA A 82 -0.69 -4.17 5.66
CA ALA A 82 -0.83 -5.03 4.48
C ALA A 82 0.50 -5.70 4.08
N LEU A 83 1.61 -4.95 4.10
CA LEU A 83 2.91 -5.44 3.66
C LEU A 83 3.50 -6.51 4.59
N ARG A 84 3.12 -6.56 5.87
CA ARG A 84 3.47 -7.69 6.76
C ARG A 84 2.92 -9.02 6.27
N TYR A 85 1.77 -9.02 5.60
CA TYR A 85 1.21 -10.22 4.98
C TYR A 85 1.84 -10.47 3.61
N PHE A 86 1.77 -9.48 2.71
CA PHE A 86 2.23 -9.67 1.33
C PHE A 86 3.73 -9.98 1.24
N GLY A 87 4.57 -9.40 2.10
CA GLY A 87 6.00 -9.71 2.13
C GLY A 87 6.33 -11.15 2.55
N ARG A 88 5.38 -11.87 3.18
CA ARG A 88 5.55 -13.27 3.59
C ARG A 88 4.81 -14.28 2.71
N ARG A 89 3.66 -13.88 2.17
CA ARG A 89 2.71 -14.79 1.51
C ARG A 89 2.15 -14.28 0.18
N GLY A 90 2.47 -13.05 -0.21
CA GLY A 90 1.90 -12.45 -1.41
C GLY A 90 2.43 -13.08 -2.69
N GLU A 91 1.54 -13.24 -3.67
CA GLU A 91 1.85 -13.68 -5.02
C GLU A 91 1.66 -12.52 -6.01
N LEU A 92 2.77 -11.90 -6.42
CA LEU A 92 2.76 -10.73 -7.32
C LEU A 92 2.01 -10.95 -8.64
N HIS A 93 2.03 -12.19 -9.15
CA HIS A 93 1.43 -12.54 -10.44
C HIS A 93 -0.05 -12.91 -10.36
N GLN A 94 -0.64 -12.98 -9.16
CA GLN A 94 -2.07 -13.17 -8.98
C GLN A 94 -2.81 -11.82 -8.90
N ASP A 95 -4.11 -11.86 -8.67
CA ASP A 95 -4.91 -10.65 -8.48
C ASP A 95 -4.52 -9.87 -7.23
N GLU A 96 -4.12 -10.54 -6.14
CA GLU A 96 -3.65 -9.88 -4.93
C GLU A 96 -2.37 -9.06 -5.14
N GLY A 97 -1.57 -9.37 -6.18
CA GLY A 97 -0.41 -8.57 -6.57
C GLY A 97 -0.76 -7.11 -6.90
N LYS A 98 -1.99 -6.83 -7.35
CA LYS A 98 -2.48 -5.44 -7.55
C LYS A 98 -2.55 -4.69 -6.23
N ARG A 99 -3.07 -5.33 -5.17
CA ARG A 99 -3.14 -4.77 -3.81
C ARG A 99 -1.76 -4.61 -3.19
N TRP A 100 -0.88 -5.56 -3.44
CA TRP A 100 0.49 -5.45 -2.97
C TRP A 100 1.18 -4.21 -3.54
N ILE A 101 1.11 -4.01 -4.87
CA ILE A 101 1.66 -2.81 -5.51
C ILE A 101 1.04 -1.53 -4.92
N ALA A 102 -0.30 -1.50 -4.76
CA ALA A 102 -0.98 -0.35 -4.16
C ALA A 102 -0.49 -0.04 -2.73
N ALA A 103 -0.28 -1.06 -1.90
CA ALA A 103 0.26 -0.88 -0.55
C ALA A 103 1.69 -0.33 -0.57
N VAL A 104 2.57 -0.80 -1.46
CA VAL A 104 3.93 -0.26 -1.61
C VAL A 104 3.88 1.21 -2.05
N LEU A 105 2.99 1.56 -2.98
CA LEU A 105 2.82 2.94 -3.44
C LEU A 105 2.30 3.87 -2.34
N ALA A 106 1.26 3.46 -1.63
CA ALA A 106 0.71 4.22 -0.50
C ALA A 106 1.77 4.46 0.58
N ARG A 107 2.59 3.44 0.88
CA ARG A 107 3.75 3.57 1.76
C ARG A 107 4.76 4.61 1.25
N GLY A 108 5.15 4.54 -0.03
CA GLY A 108 6.07 5.52 -0.64
C GLY A 108 5.56 6.96 -0.55
N LEU A 109 4.28 7.18 -0.86
CA LEU A 109 3.63 8.50 -0.75
C LEU A 109 3.65 9.03 0.68
N ALA A 110 3.32 8.18 1.66
CA ALA A 110 3.29 8.58 3.06
C ALA A 110 4.69 8.91 3.60
N LEU A 111 5.70 8.10 3.26
CA LEU A 111 7.09 8.33 3.64
C LEU A 111 7.66 9.60 3.04
N ALA A 112 7.33 9.89 1.77
CA ALA A 112 7.76 11.11 1.08
C ALA A 112 7.26 12.40 1.75
N ARG A 113 6.24 12.29 2.61
CA ARG A 113 5.64 13.40 3.36
C ARG A 113 6.05 13.44 4.83
N SER A 114 6.85 12.47 5.27
CA SER A 114 7.27 12.28 6.67
C SER A 114 8.78 12.41 6.87
N GLU A 115 9.47 13.17 6.00
CA GLU A 115 10.94 13.37 5.99
C GLU A 115 11.80 12.09 5.81
N GLN A 116 11.18 10.95 5.49
CA GLN A 116 11.85 9.67 5.26
C GLN A 116 12.15 9.47 3.77
N ALA A 117 12.88 10.41 3.19
CA ALA A 117 13.09 10.49 1.74
C ALA A 117 13.76 9.25 1.14
N GLN A 118 14.72 8.65 1.86
CA GLN A 118 15.41 7.43 1.42
C GLN A 118 14.46 6.22 1.37
N ASP A 119 13.65 6.03 2.41
CA ASP A 119 12.69 4.92 2.46
C ASP A 119 11.54 5.11 1.46
N ALA A 120 11.14 6.36 1.23
CA ALA A 120 10.19 6.71 0.18
C ALA A 120 10.73 6.35 -1.21
N LEU A 121 11.97 6.75 -1.51
CA LEU A 121 12.65 6.43 -2.77
C LEU A 121 12.70 4.92 -2.99
N LYS A 122 13.13 4.17 -1.96
CA LYS A 122 13.16 2.70 -2.02
C LYS A 122 11.78 2.11 -2.30
N ALA A 123 10.72 2.60 -1.64
CA ALA A 123 9.36 2.12 -1.87
C ALA A 123 8.91 2.38 -3.32
N PHE A 124 9.17 3.57 -3.87
CA PHE A 124 8.84 3.88 -5.26
C PHE A 124 9.62 3.03 -6.27
N GLU A 125 10.92 2.81 -6.03
CA GLU A 125 11.74 1.93 -6.86
C GLU A 125 11.24 0.48 -6.83
N THR A 126 10.89 -0.03 -5.64
CA THR A 126 10.27 -1.35 -5.48
C THR A 126 8.93 -1.43 -6.23
N ALA A 127 8.04 -0.44 -6.09
CA ALA A 127 6.77 -0.45 -6.81
C ALA A 127 6.98 -0.44 -8.34
N ARG A 128 7.96 0.32 -8.84
CA ARG A 128 8.31 0.33 -10.26
C ARG A 128 8.74 -1.04 -10.76
N GLU A 129 9.62 -1.71 -10.02
CA GLU A 129 10.10 -3.05 -10.33
C GLU A 129 8.95 -4.06 -10.34
N MET A 130 8.10 -4.04 -9.31
CA MET A 130 6.92 -4.89 -9.23
C MET A 130 5.97 -4.70 -10.42
N ILE A 131 5.73 -3.45 -10.85
CA ILE A 131 4.89 -3.13 -12.02
C ILE A 131 5.51 -3.67 -13.32
N SER A 132 6.85 -3.66 -13.42
CA SER A 132 7.58 -4.21 -14.56
C SER A 132 7.52 -5.74 -14.61
N GLU A 133 7.67 -6.39 -13.46
CA GLU A 133 7.71 -7.85 -13.35
C GLU A 133 6.33 -8.50 -13.41
N ARG A 134 5.26 -7.77 -13.07
CA ARG A 134 3.91 -8.33 -12.98
C ARG A 134 3.42 -8.87 -14.33
N LYS A 135 3.22 -10.18 -14.40
CA LYS A 135 2.61 -10.89 -15.53
C LYS A 135 1.08 -10.84 -15.44
N GLY A 136 0.48 -9.71 -15.79
CA GLY A 136 -0.97 -9.58 -15.88
C GLY A 136 -1.44 -8.13 -15.98
N GLU A 137 -2.73 -7.92 -16.20
CA GLU A 137 -3.32 -6.57 -16.28
C GLU A 137 -3.23 -5.84 -14.93
N LEU A 138 -2.68 -4.64 -14.95
CA LEU A 138 -2.70 -3.69 -13.85
C LEU A 138 -3.40 -2.42 -14.34
N PRO A 139 -4.69 -2.21 -14.00
CA PRO A 139 -5.40 -1.00 -14.38
C PRO A 139 -4.69 0.26 -13.84
N GLY A 140 -4.59 1.30 -14.67
CA GLY A 140 -3.92 2.55 -14.29
C GLY A 140 -2.40 2.44 -14.18
N LYS A 141 -1.78 1.39 -14.75
CA LYS A 141 -0.33 1.17 -14.71
C LYS A 141 0.48 2.38 -15.19
N GLU A 142 0.07 3.00 -16.30
CA GLU A 142 0.78 4.14 -16.88
C GLU A 142 0.76 5.35 -15.93
N ASP A 143 -0.40 5.66 -15.34
CA ASP A 143 -0.56 6.75 -14.37
C ASP A 143 0.27 6.49 -13.11
N MET A 144 0.28 5.23 -12.63
CA MET A 144 1.13 4.83 -11.49
C MET A 144 2.62 5.03 -11.81
N LEU A 145 3.08 4.63 -13.01
CA LEU A 145 4.48 4.81 -13.41
C LEU A 145 4.87 6.28 -13.54
N VAL A 146 4.00 7.13 -14.08
CA VAL A 146 4.22 8.59 -14.13
C VAL A 146 4.36 9.14 -12.71
N MET A 147 3.42 8.84 -11.82
CA MET A 147 3.46 9.28 -10.42
C MET A 147 4.74 8.81 -9.71
N ILE A 148 5.16 7.57 -9.93
CA ILE A 148 6.39 7.00 -9.37
C ILE A 148 7.61 7.80 -9.84
N GLU A 149 7.77 8.01 -11.15
CA GLU A 149 8.93 8.71 -11.71
C GLU A 149 8.98 10.18 -11.29
N GLU A 150 7.83 10.85 -11.19
CA GLU A 150 7.74 12.21 -10.66
C GLU A 150 8.19 12.30 -9.19
N ASN A 151 7.74 11.37 -8.34
CA ASN A 151 8.14 11.35 -6.94
C ASN A 151 9.62 10.97 -6.77
N ILE A 152 10.13 10.00 -7.54
CA ILE A 152 11.55 9.66 -7.56
C ILE A 152 12.37 10.89 -7.98
N GLY A 153 11.96 11.59 -9.05
CA GLY A 153 12.63 12.79 -9.54
C GLY A 153 12.63 13.93 -8.52
N LEU A 154 11.51 14.14 -7.82
CA LEU A 154 11.41 15.13 -6.75
C LEU A 154 12.34 14.77 -5.59
N LEU A 155 12.25 13.54 -5.08
CA LEU A 155 13.05 13.08 -3.94
C LEU A 155 14.55 13.20 -4.23
N ARG A 156 15.01 12.76 -5.40
CA ARG A 156 16.42 12.86 -5.81
C ARG A 156 16.92 14.30 -5.94
N ARG A 157 16.06 15.26 -6.29
CA ARG A 157 16.43 16.70 -6.34
C ARG A 157 16.50 17.33 -4.95
N THR A 158 15.66 16.87 -4.04
CA THR A 158 15.55 17.43 -2.68
C THR A 158 16.50 16.77 -1.67
N MET A 159 16.92 15.55 -1.95
CA MET A 159 17.93 14.88 -1.14
C MET A 159 19.29 15.51 -1.42
N PRO A 160 20.06 15.89 -0.38
CA PRO A 160 21.45 16.26 -0.59
C PRO A 160 22.16 15.07 -1.24
N ASP A 161 23.04 15.34 -2.22
CA ASP A 161 24.00 14.34 -2.68
C ASP A 161 24.64 13.73 -1.44
N GLU A 162 24.69 12.39 -1.40
CA GLU A 162 25.52 11.71 -0.41
C GLU A 162 26.91 12.34 -0.55
N PRO A 163 27.43 13.06 0.46
CA PRO A 163 28.62 13.86 0.26
C PRO A 163 29.75 12.88 -0.05
N ALA A 164 30.17 12.86 -1.33
CA ALA A 164 31.33 12.16 -1.79
C ALA A 164 32.52 12.65 -0.96
N GLY A 165 32.91 11.88 0.06
CA GLY A 165 34.05 12.20 0.91
C GLY A 165 33.74 12.89 2.23
N ARG A 166 32.64 12.57 2.94
CA ARG A 166 32.66 12.77 4.40
C ARG A 166 33.63 11.77 5.01
N LYS A 167 34.91 12.18 5.10
CA LYS A 167 35.94 11.51 5.91
C LYS A 167 35.30 11.11 7.24
N GLY A 168 35.46 9.85 7.63
CA GLY A 168 34.94 9.40 8.90
C GLY A 168 35.50 10.27 10.01
N TRP A 169 34.70 10.53 11.05
CA TRP A 169 35.10 11.29 12.23
C TRP A 169 36.41 10.82 12.89
N TRP A 170 36.85 9.59 12.60
CA TRP A 170 38.15 9.03 12.96
C TRP A 170 39.36 9.60 12.20
N GLU A 171 39.18 10.26 11.05
CA GLU A 171 40.26 10.86 10.24
C GLU A 171 40.65 12.28 10.69
N PHE A 172 40.00 12.84 11.70
CA PHE A 172 40.36 14.14 12.29
C PHE A 172 41.45 14.03 13.38
N TRP A 173 41.83 12.81 13.78
CA TRP A 173 42.78 12.53 14.86
C TRP A 173 44.02 11.72 14.42
N SER A 174 44.36 11.77 13.13
CA SER A 174 45.61 11.24 12.54
C SER A 174 46.49 12.37 12.03
#